data_AF-A0A2P5FJL4-F1
#
_entry.id   AF-A0A2P5FJL4-F1
#
_cell.length_a   1.000
_cell.length_b   1.000
_cell.length_c   1.000
_cell.angle_alpha   90.00
_cell.angle_beta   90.00
_cell.angle_gamma   90.00
#
_symmetry.space_group_name_H-M   'P 1'
#
loop_
_entity.id
_entity.type
_entity.pdbx_description
1 polymer ?
#
loop_
_entity_poly.entity_id
_entity_poly.type
_entity_poly.pdbx_seq_one_letter_code
_entity_poly.pdbx_strand_id
1 'polypeptide(L)'
;MPLKLISVHEMENTLADLKLLHDYQLYHLKTQAKENRDSTLQLSPRTRSSIPSSEPQPLVLLQGVPRNAIFLDIERFLSACEYDAFSIQFFLRVGFPDKMAIVRFPLQTQAMNCFITRNKDFCLNNRIFVRTLQ
;
A
#
# COMPACT_ATOMS: atom_id res chain seq x y z
N MET A 1 -34.40 1.86 15.15
CA MET A 1 -32.97 1.96 14.77
C MET A 1 -32.88 1.72 13.27
N PRO A 2 -32.52 2.72 12.42
CA PRO A 2 -32.42 2.48 11.00
C PRO A 2 -31.06 1.85 10.67
N LEU A 3 -31.08 0.73 9.95
CA LEU A 3 -29.90 0.16 9.32
C LEU A 3 -29.38 1.18 8.29
N LYS A 4 -28.14 1.63 8.47
CA LYS A 4 -27.47 2.56 7.56
C LYS A 4 -27.31 1.84 6.22
N LEU A 5 -28.10 2.20 5.20
CA LEU A 5 -27.89 1.72 3.83
C LEU A 5 -26.49 2.17 3.41
N ILE A 6 -25.55 1.23 3.37
CA ILE A 6 -24.24 1.45 2.79
C ILE A 6 -24.49 1.73 1.30
N SER A 7 -24.07 2.91 0.85
CA SER A 7 -24.31 3.35 -0.52
C SER A 7 -23.66 2.36 -1.49
N VAL A 8 -24.28 2.06 -2.63
CA VAL A 8 -23.72 1.14 -3.65
C VAL A 8 -22.29 1.56 -4.04
N HIS A 9 -22.01 2.86 -4.01
CA HIS A 9 -20.69 3.46 -4.24
C HIS A 9 -19.64 3.10 -3.16
N GLU A 10 -20.05 2.90 -1.91
CA GLU A 10 -19.19 2.39 -0.83
C GLU A 10 -18.90 0.89 -1.02
N MET A 11 -19.89 0.12 -1.46
CA MET A 11 -19.72 -1.31 -1.77
C MET A 11 -18.79 -1.57 -2.96
N GLU A 12 -18.90 -0.78 -4.03
CA GLU A 12 -17.98 -0.89 -5.17
C GLU A 12 -16.56 -0.47 -4.79
N ASN A 13 -16.44 0.51 -3.89
CA ASN A 13 -15.16 0.95 -3.37
C ASN A 13 -14.50 -0.06 -2.43
N THR A 14 -15.25 -0.83 -1.65
CA THR A 14 -14.72 -1.92 -0.81
C THR A 14 -14.40 -3.16 -1.64
N LEU A 15 -15.22 -3.50 -2.66
CA LEU A 15 -14.91 -4.59 -3.58
C LEU A 15 -13.64 -4.29 -4.41
N ALA A 16 -13.48 -3.03 -4.85
CA ALA A 16 -12.27 -2.58 -5.53
C ALA A 16 -11.04 -2.66 -4.60
N ASP A 17 -11.21 -2.37 -3.31
CA ASP A 17 -10.16 -2.46 -2.28
C ASP A 17 -9.72 -3.92 -2.07
N LEU A 18 -10.68 -4.84 -1.92
CA LEU A 18 -10.42 -6.27 -1.77
C LEU A 18 -9.74 -6.86 -3.00
N LYS A 19 -10.17 -6.46 -4.20
CA LYS A 19 -9.54 -6.91 -5.44
C LYS A 19 -8.11 -6.38 -5.56
N LEU A 20 -7.86 -5.14 -5.15
CA LEU A 20 -6.54 -4.52 -5.12
C LEU A 20 -5.61 -5.20 -4.12
N LEU A 21 -6.13 -5.54 -2.93
CA LEU A 21 -5.41 -6.30 -1.93
C LEU A 21 -5.05 -7.70 -2.48
N HIS A 22 -6.00 -8.39 -3.13
CA HIS A 22 -5.76 -9.69 -3.73
C HIS A 22 -4.72 -9.65 -4.86
N ASP A 23 -4.81 -8.68 -5.77
CA ASP A 23 -3.82 -8.46 -6.84
C ASP A 23 -2.42 -8.15 -6.25
N TYR A 24 -2.34 -7.39 -5.16
CA TYR A 24 -1.08 -7.10 -4.44
C TYR A 24 -0.50 -8.34 -3.76
N GLN A 25 -1.33 -9.14 -3.09
CA GLN A 25 -0.91 -10.42 -2.49
C GLN A 25 -0.37 -11.38 -3.57
N LEU A 26 -1.04 -11.45 -4.72
CA LEU A 26 -0.62 -12.29 -5.84
C LEU A 26 0.72 -11.82 -6.45
N TYR A 27 0.95 -10.50 -6.53
CA TYR A 27 2.23 -9.93 -6.97
C TYR A 27 3.36 -10.31 -6.01
N HIS A 28 3.17 -10.18 -4.69
CA HIS A 28 4.16 -10.57 -3.69
C HIS A 28 4.50 -12.06 -3.75
N LEU A 29 3.49 -12.93 -3.84
CA LEU A 29 3.70 -14.38 -4.00
C LEU A 29 4.51 -14.71 -5.26
N LYS A 30 4.25 -14.05 -6.38
CA LYS A 30 5.00 -14.26 -7.63
C LYS A 30 6.44 -13.78 -7.53
N THR A 31 6.70 -12.69 -6.82
CA THR A 31 8.05 -12.14 -6.61
C THR A 31 8.86 -13.06 -5.70
N GLN A 32 8.28 -13.55 -4.60
CA GLN A 32 8.93 -14.53 -3.71
C GLN A 32 9.18 -15.88 -4.40
N ALA A 33 8.26 -16.33 -5.25
CA ALA A 33 8.42 -17.57 -6.03
C ALA A 33 9.49 -17.46 -7.13
N LYS A 34 9.77 -16.24 -7.61
CA LYS A 34 10.85 -15.97 -8.57
C LYS A 34 12.21 -15.89 -7.90
N GLU A 35 12.28 -15.40 -6.67
CA GLU A 35 13.49 -15.34 -5.85
C GLU A 35 13.91 -16.73 -5.32
N ASN A 36 12.95 -17.60 -4.99
CA ASN A 36 13.26 -18.94 -4.44
C ASN A 36 13.75 -19.98 -5.48
N ARG A 37 13.79 -19.64 -6.77
CA ARG A 37 14.28 -20.56 -7.81
C ARG A 37 15.80 -20.54 -8.01
N ASP A 38 16.52 -19.66 -7.32
CA ASP A 38 17.99 -19.51 -7.48
C ASP A 38 18.81 -20.06 -6.29
N SER A 39 18.19 -20.65 -5.27
CA SER A 39 18.92 -21.07 -4.05
C SER A 39 18.85 -22.58 -3.79
N THR A 40 19.57 -23.37 -4.59
CA THR A 40 20.01 -24.72 -4.15
C THR A 40 21.37 -24.57 -3.49
N LEU A 41 21.45 -24.61 -2.15
CA LEU A 41 22.48 -25.31 -1.37
C LEU A 41 22.44 -24.98 0.14
N GLN A 42 22.43 -26.07 0.92
CA GLN A 42 22.87 -26.24 2.32
C GLN A 42 21.92 -25.82 3.46
N LEU A 43 21.32 -26.85 4.07
CA LEU A 43 20.84 -26.81 5.46
C LEU A 43 22.03 -26.64 6.42
N SER A 44 21.88 -25.73 7.39
CA SER A 44 22.59 -25.81 8.67
C SER A 44 21.59 -25.63 9.82
N PRO A 45 21.69 -26.41 10.92
CA PRO A 45 20.77 -26.28 12.05
C PRO A 45 21.32 -25.28 13.06
N ARG A 46 20.41 -24.48 13.64
CA ARG A 46 20.59 -23.55 14.78
C ARG A 46 21.06 -22.13 14.45
N THR A 47 20.09 -21.31 14.05
CA THR A 47 19.87 -20.03 14.73
C THR A 47 18.37 -19.86 14.91
N ARG A 48 17.91 -19.85 16.15
CA ARG A 48 16.53 -19.48 16.51
C ARG A 48 16.40 -17.97 16.25
N SER A 49 16.29 -17.59 14.98
CA SER A 49 15.83 -16.25 14.64
C SER A 49 14.39 -16.20 15.11
N SER A 50 14.12 -15.38 16.12
CA SER A 50 12.77 -15.00 16.52
C SER A 50 12.07 -14.55 15.25
N ILE A 51 11.21 -15.40 14.70
CA ILE A 51 10.37 -15.07 13.55
C ILE A 51 9.58 -13.85 14.03
N PRO A 52 9.82 -12.62 13.51
CA PRO A 52 8.92 -11.53 13.83
C PRO A 52 7.54 -12.04 13.41
N SER A 53 6.58 -12.06 14.33
CA SER A 53 5.23 -12.51 14.00
C SER A 53 4.85 -11.79 12.72
N SER A 54 4.52 -12.57 11.69
CA SER A 54 4.17 -12.08 10.36
C SER A 54 2.78 -11.43 10.42
N GLU A 55 2.61 -10.48 11.33
CA GLU A 55 1.46 -9.60 11.33
C GLU A 55 1.53 -8.83 10.00
N PRO A 56 0.44 -8.81 9.22
CA PRO A 56 0.41 -8.07 7.97
C PRO A 56 0.75 -6.61 8.27
N GLN A 57 1.86 -6.14 7.69
CA GLN A 57 2.24 -4.75 7.85
C GLN A 57 1.18 -3.87 7.18
N PRO A 58 0.76 -2.77 7.84
CA PRO A 58 -0.26 -1.90 7.31
C PRO A 58 0.18 -1.26 6.00
N LEU A 59 -0.74 -1.25 5.04
CA LEU A 59 -0.53 -0.68 3.72
C LEU A 59 -1.37 0.58 3.58
N VAL A 60 -0.82 1.58 2.93
CA VAL A 60 -1.52 2.81 2.59
C VAL A 60 -1.56 2.95 1.07
N LEU A 61 -2.76 3.14 0.55
CA LEU A 61 -3.03 3.44 -0.84
C LEU A 61 -3.18 4.96 -1.02
N LEU A 62 -2.39 5.51 -1.93
CA LEU A 62 -2.48 6.87 -2.44
C LEU A 62 -3.15 6.84 -3.81
N GLN A 63 -4.27 7.55 -3.95
CA GLN A 63 -5.04 7.67 -5.19
C GLN A 63 -5.01 9.11 -5.71
N GLY A 64 -5.08 9.27 -7.03
CA GLY A 64 -5.00 10.60 -7.67
C GLY A 64 -3.58 11.09 -7.90
N VAL A 65 -2.59 10.19 -7.80
CA VAL A 65 -1.18 10.54 -8.04
C VAL A 65 -1.02 10.94 -9.51
N PRO A 66 -0.48 12.13 -9.80
CA PRO A 66 -0.38 12.59 -11.18
C PRO A 66 0.59 11.72 -11.99
N ARG A 67 0.35 11.58 -13.30
CA ARG A 67 1.17 10.70 -14.16
C ARG A 67 2.64 11.11 -14.27
N ASN A 68 2.94 12.38 -14.11
CA ASN A 68 4.30 12.89 -14.08
C ASN A 68 4.95 12.80 -12.68
N ALA A 69 4.21 12.40 -11.64
CA ALA A 69 4.79 12.22 -10.32
C ALA A 69 5.85 11.12 -10.35
N ILE A 70 6.99 11.44 -9.74
CA ILE A 70 8.10 10.56 -9.50
C ILE A 70 8.16 10.18 -8.02
N PHE A 71 9.06 9.26 -7.70
CA PHE A 71 9.32 8.81 -6.32
C PHE A 71 9.51 9.98 -5.35
N LEU A 72 10.34 10.96 -5.71
CA LEU A 72 10.65 12.11 -4.87
C LEU A 72 9.42 12.97 -4.53
N ASP A 73 8.44 13.06 -5.43
CA ASP A 73 7.21 13.82 -5.17
C ASP A 73 6.35 13.12 -4.11
N ILE A 74 6.32 11.79 -4.14
CA ILE A 74 5.65 10.99 -3.10
C ILE A 74 6.40 11.08 -1.79
N GLU A 75 7.73 11.05 -1.79
CA GLU A 75 8.50 11.25 -0.57
C GLU A 75 8.24 12.61 0.07
N ARG A 76 8.16 13.68 -0.74
CA ARG A 76 7.80 15.01 -0.26
C ARG A 76 6.39 15.05 0.31
N PHE A 77 5.43 14.42 -0.37
CA PHE A 77 4.06 14.30 0.13
C PHE A 77 4.00 13.55 1.47
N LEU A 78 4.79 12.49 1.62
CA LEU A 78 4.86 11.67 2.84
C LEU A 78 5.90 12.16 3.87
N SER A 79 6.53 13.31 3.67
CA SER A 79 7.64 13.81 4.50
C SER A 79 7.33 13.97 6.00
N ALA A 80 6.05 14.02 6.38
CA ALA A 80 5.61 14.09 7.78
C ALA A 80 5.21 12.73 8.36
N CYS A 81 5.44 11.65 7.62
CA CYS A 81 5.01 10.30 7.95
C CYS A 81 6.22 9.37 8.04
N GLU A 82 6.18 8.42 8.97
CA GLU A 82 7.19 7.38 9.08
C GLU A 82 6.75 6.17 8.26
N TYR A 83 7.39 5.95 7.11
CA TYR A 83 7.06 4.89 6.17
C TYR A 83 8.32 4.20 5.64
N ASP A 84 8.16 3.02 5.04
CA ASP A 84 9.24 2.31 4.36
C ASP A 84 9.38 2.82 2.92
N ALA A 85 10.42 3.63 2.65
CA ALA A 85 10.63 4.23 1.34
C ALA A 85 10.88 3.20 0.23
N PHE A 86 11.50 2.07 0.54
CA PHE A 86 11.73 0.99 -0.43
C PHE A 86 10.45 0.27 -0.84
N SER A 87 9.38 0.44 -0.06
CA SER A 87 8.08 -0.18 -0.33
C SER A 87 7.18 0.58 -1.29
N ILE A 88 7.55 1.80 -1.69
CA ILE A 88 6.73 2.63 -2.58
C ILE A 88 6.60 1.96 -3.94
N GLN A 89 5.38 1.61 -4.31
CA GLN A 89 5.07 1.01 -5.60
C GLN A 89 4.02 1.82 -6.35
N PHE A 90 4.36 2.24 -7.56
CA PHE A 90 3.45 2.94 -8.46
C PHE A 90 2.75 1.94 -9.38
N PHE A 91 1.47 2.14 -9.62
CA PHE A 91 0.73 1.40 -10.63
C PHE A 91 -0.36 2.26 -11.26
N LEU A 92 -0.74 1.87 -12.47
CA LEU A 92 -1.82 2.50 -13.22
C LEU A 92 -3.03 1.57 -13.17
N ARG A 93 -4.19 2.13 -12.82
CA ARG A 93 -5.45 1.39 -12.91
C ARG A 93 -6.03 1.57 -14.30
N VAL A 94 -6.33 0.46 -14.98
CA VAL A 94 -7.01 0.48 -16.29
C VAL A 94 -8.32 1.26 -16.14
N GLY A 95 -8.55 2.24 -17.01
CA GLY A 95 -9.73 3.10 -16.99
C GLY A 95 -9.60 4.38 -16.13
N PHE A 96 -8.47 4.60 -15.46
CA PHE A 96 -8.22 5.84 -14.70
C PHE A 96 -7.06 6.64 -15.30
N PRO A 97 -7.18 7.97 -15.40
CA PRO A 97 -6.10 8.81 -15.87
C PRO A 97 -4.95 8.91 -14.85
N ASP A 98 -5.23 8.74 -13.56
CA ASP A 98 -4.24 8.95 -12.50
C ASP A 98 -3.49 7.67 -12.12
N LYS A 99 -2.25 7.84 -11.65
CA LYS A 99 -1.49 6.79 -10.98
C LYS A 99 -2.05 6.56 -9.58
N MET A 100 -1.75 5.39 -9.07
CA MET A 100 -1.87 5.06 -7.66
C MET A 100 -0.50 4.69 -7.11
N ALA A 101 -0.30 4.86 -5.81
CA ALA A 101 0.88 4.38 -5.12
C ALA A 101 0.47 3.60 -3.87
N ILE A 102 1.16 2.49 -3.59
CA ILE A 102 1.05 1.77 -2.32
C ILE A 102 2.34 1.97 -1.55
N VAL A 103 2.21 2.18 -0.24
CA VAL A 103 3.33 2.37 0.68
C VAL A 103 3.10 1.55 1.94
N ARG A 104 4.13 0.86 2.42
CA ARG A 104 4.12 0.11 3.67
C ARG A 104 4.50 1.00 4.84
N PHE A 105 3.79 0.80 5.94
CA PHE A 105 4.05 1.48 7.19
C PHE A 105 4.52 0.45 8.24
N PRO A 106 5.48 0.81 9.11
CA PRO A 106 5.93 -0.09 10.16
C PRO A 106 4.84 -0.37 11.20
N LEU A 107 3.99 0.63 11.49
CA LEU A 107 2.94 0.56 12.51
C LEU A 107 1.60 1.07 12.00
N GLN A 108 0.50 0.48 12.51
CA GLN A 108 -0.86 0.88 12.14
C GLN A 108 -1.16 2.33 12.55
N THR A 109 -0.63 2.76 13.69
CA THR A 109 -0.77 4.13 14.19
C THR A 109 -0.13 5.14 13.23
N GLN A 110 1.02 4.82 12.64
CA GLN A 110 1.69 5.68 11.66
C GLN A 110 0.89 5.75 10.35
N ALA A 111 0.34 4.62 9.87
CA ALA A 111 -0.54 4.60 8.71
C ALA A 111 -1.80 5.45 8.93
N MET A 112 -2.43 5.33 10.10
CA MET A 112 -3.60 6.14 10.47
C MET A 112 -3.25 7.63 10.62
N ASN A 113 -2.11 7.96 11.22
CA ASN A 113 -1.64 9.35 11.32
C ASN A 113 -1.39 9.94 9.93
N CYS A 114 -0.80 9.18 9.00
CA CYS A 114 -0.64 9.57 7.60
C CYS A 114 -2.00 9.85 6.95
N PHE A 115 -2.98 8.98 7.15
CA PHE A 115 -4.34 9.19 6.64
C PHE A 115 -4.95 10.49 7.21
N ILE A 116 -4.85 10.73 8.51
CA ILE A 116 -5.43 11.93 9.14
C ILE A 116 -4.74 13.21 8.64
N THR A 117 -3.42 13.18 8.45
CA THR A 117 -2.62 14.38 8.14
C THR A 117 -2.54 14.69 6.64
N ARG A 118 -2.52 13.67 5.77
CA ARG A 118 -2.25 13.82 4.33
C ARG A 118 -3.46 13.54 3.43
N ASN A 119 -4.56 13.02 3.96
CA ASN A 119 -5.72 12.76 3.11
C ASN A 119 -6.30 14.06 2.54
N LYS A 120 -6.49 14.09 1.21
CA LYS A 120 -6.94 15.25 0.41
C LYS A 120 -5.93 16.39 0.32
N ASP A 121 -4.68 16.15 0.72
CA ASP A 121 -3.56 17.07 0.50
C ASP A 121 -3.13 17.01 -0.99
N PHE A 122 -2.26 17.92 -1.41
CA PHE A 122 -1.89 18.09 -2.80
C PHE A 122 -0.48 17.56 -3.11
N CYS A 123 -0.36 16.88 -4.24
CA CYS A 123 0.93 16.50 -4.84
C CYS A 123 0.92 16.97 -6.30
N LEU A 124 1.88 17.84 -6.67
CA LEU A 124 1.97 18.45 -8.00
C LEU A 124 0.62 19.02 -8.51
N ASN A 125 -0.09 19.75 -7.64
CA ASN A 125 -1.43 20.33 -7.88
C ASN A 125 -2.59 19.32 -8.04
N ASN A 126 -2.34 18.03 -7.93
CA ASN A 126 -3.41 17.02 -7.85
C ASN A 126 -3.75 16.72 -6.40
N ARG A 127 -5.05 16.64 -6.11
CA ARG A 127 -5.54 16.21 -4.80
C ARG A 127 -5.34 14.70 -4.66
N ILE A 128 -4.64 14.30 -3.61
CA ILE A 128 -4.34 12.90 -3.29
C ILE A 128 -5.30 12.39 -2.23
N PHE A 129 -5.94 11.26 -2.49
CA PHE A 129 -6.74 10.56 -1.50
C PHE A 129 -5.88 9.46 -0.86
N VAL A 130 -5.82 9.47 0.46
CA VAL A 130 -5.09 8.47 1.24
C VAL A 130 -6.11 7.48 1.78
N ARG A 131 -5.80 6.18 1.74
CA ARG A 131 -6.62 5.12 2.33
C ARG A 131 -5.73 4.08 2.99
N THR A 132 -6.06 3.67 4.20
CA THR A 132 -5.40 2.53 4.86
C THR A 132 -6.07 1.23 4.41
N LEU A 133 -5.28 0.26 3.97
CA LEU A 133 -5.72 -1.10 3.68
C LEU A 133 -5.45 -1.95 4.93
N GLN A 134 -6.50 -2.59 5.47
CA GLN A 134 -6.47 -3.40 6.70
C GLN A 134 -6.57 -4.88 6.38
#